data_AF-A0A813ADL1-F1
#
_entry.id   AF-A0A813ADL1-F1
#
_cell.length_a   1.000
_cell.length_b   1.000
_cell.length_c   1.000
_cell.angle_alpha   90.00
_cell.angle_beta   90.00
_cell.angle_gamma   90.00
#
_symmetry.space_group_name_H-M   'P 1'
#
loop_
_entity.id
_entity.type
_entity.pdbx_description
1 polymer ?
#
loop_
_entity_poly.entity_id
_entity_poly.type
_entity_poly.pdbx_seq_one_letter_code
_entity_poly.pdbx_strand_id
1 'polypeptide(L)'
;MALTGAAGDRPEFRTFDPSSCARCGHARIGEASHPGPAKRGFVERAALREGVELREVALVSRRTETLEERLWEGFVEWLLEDCDKAQAEELLISASMVAPLLELYGENLFKIGASLSSFRHLIAFAQKKHHDFRLYGRGCWTIVSRWESVEPLVHRPPLPEAVCAAAAAVAFSWGWVRFGVLLLVAFKGILRIGEILKAVRQDLVLPSDLLTEGTERFYVRVSQPKAGKRGGGKQQHVTIHDSVLASVCENVFRHARMDEKLYPFSGQTFRRRWNEIMAALGIPKELSLTPASVRGGGAVAAYRSGTAVQDILWRMRIQHLHTLQHYLQELAAENVISALKSKARFSVKAGALLLPHYLESLRCRGPVYGP
;
A
#
# COMPACT_ATOMS: atom_id res chain seq x y z
N MET A 1 29.74 -40.56 -52.23
CA MET A 1 28.82 -39.93 -51.25
C MET A 1 29.70 -39.41 -50.12
N ALA A 2 30.10 -38.12 -50.00
CA ALA A 2 29.29 -36.89 -49.87
C ALA A 2 28.18 -37.09 -48.81
N LEU A 3 28.05 -36.31 -47.72
CA LEU A 3 28.54 -34.98 -47.32
C LEU A 3 28.27 -34.80 -45.80
N THR A 4 29.13 -34.02 -45.11
CA THR A 4 28.84 -33.00 -44.05
C THR A 4 28.15 -33.43 -42.75
N GLY A 5 28.71 -33.18 -41.56
CA GLY A 5 28.90 -31.85 -40.92
C GLY A 5 27.76 -31.66 -39.89
N ALA A 6 27.95 -31.37 -38.62
CA ALA A 6 28.71 -30.29 -37.99
C ALA A 6 28.80 -30.58 -36.48
N ALA A 7 30.00 -30.47 -35.88
CA ALA A 7 30.35 -29.42 -34.92
C ALA A 7 29.51 -29.40 -33.62
N GLY A 8 30.12 -29.83 -32.51
CA GLY A 8 29.59 -29.55 -31.17
C GLY A 8 30.38 -30.13 -29.99
N ASP A 9 31.07 -31.26 -30.16
CA ASP A 9 31.75 -31.94 -29.04
C ASP A 9 33.21 -31.50 -28.84
N ARG A 10 33.41 -30.22 -28.53
CA ARG A 10 34.65 -29.77 -27.88
C ARG A 10 34.43 -29.69 -26.36
N PRO A 11 35.20 -30.43 -25.53
CA PRO A 11 35.02 -30.50 -24.08
C PRO A 11 35.44 -29.23 -23.31
N GLU A 12 35.71 -28.13 -24.00
CA GLU A 12 36.46 -26.99 -23.43
C GLU A 12 35.57 -25.80 -22.99
N PHE A 13 34.26 -25.80 -23.29
CA PHE A 13 33.34 -24.75 -22.83
C PHE A 13 31.90 -25.24 -22.63
N ARG A 14 31.68 -26.19 -21.72
CA ARG A 14 30.40 -26.22 -20.99
C ARG A 14 30.61 -25.44 -19.70
N THR A 15 30.07 -24.23 -19.62
CA THR A 15 29.85 -23.55 -18.35
C THR A 15 29.03 -24.49 -17.50
N PHE A 16 29.69 -25.13 -16.54
CA PHE A 16 29.05 -25.96 -15.54
C PHE A 16 27.96 -25.11 -14.89
N ASP A 17 26.70 -25.47 -15.14
CA ASP A 17 25.55 -24.87 -14.50
C ASP A 17 25.26 -25.70 -13.24
N PRO A 18 25.66 -25.21 -12.05
CA PRO A 18 25.45 -25.94 -10.80
C PRO A 18 23.96 -26.19 -10.53
N SER A 19 23.08 -25.39 -11.12
CA SER A 19 21.63 -25.52 -10.95
C SER A 19 21.06 -26.73 -11.69
N SER A 20 21.74 -27.23 -12.73
CA SER A 20 21.33 -28.43 -13.47
C SER A 20 21.67 -29.75 -12.73
N CYS A 21 22.69 -29.73 -11.87
CA CYS A 21 23.11 -30.89 -11.07
C CYS A 21 22.34 -30.99 -9.75
N ALA A 22 21.82 -29.88 -9.24
CA ALA A 22 20.90 -29.90 -8.11
C ALA A 22 19.48 -30.17 -8.63
N ARG A 23 18.78 -31.19 -8.13
CA ARG A 23 17.32 -31.36 -8.36
C ARG A 23 16.50 -30.25 -7.68
N CYS A 24 16.85 -28.98 -7.87
CA CYS A 24 16.22 -27.82 -7.29
C CYS A 24 15.31 -27.19 -8.35
N GLY A 25 14.03 -27.56 -8.36
CA GLY A 25 13.00 -26.92 -9.19
C GLY A 25 12.63 -25.49 -8.76
N HIS A 26 13.42 -24.87 -7.88
CA HIS A 26 13.23 -23.50 -7.40
C HIS A 26 14.57 -22.76 -7.40
N ALA A 27 14.54 -21.46 -7.73
CA ALA A 27 15.70 -20.55 -7.76
C ALA A 27 16.32 -20.23 -6.37
N ARG A 28 16.11 -21.11 -5.40
CA ARG A 28 16.68 -21.07 -4.05
C ARG A 28 17.61 -22.26 -3.85
N ILE A 29 18.78 -22.21 -4.47
CA ILE A 29 19.79 -23.27 -4.31
C ILE A 29 20.31 -23.22 -2.87
N GLY A 30 20.16 -24.31 -2.12
CA GLY A 30 20.64 -24.41 -0.74
C GLY A 30 19.68 -23.90 0.35
N GLU A 31 18.50 -23.39 0.01
CA GLU A 31 17.48 -23.00 0.99
C GLU A 31 16.21 -23.84 0.86
N ALA A 32 15.50 -24.03 1.97
CA ALA A 32 14.18 -24.65 1.94
C ALA A 32 13.21 -23.79 1.13
N SER A 33 12.35 -24.43 0.34
CA SER A 33 11.30 -23.75 -0.43
C SER A 33 10.34 -22.98 0.50
N HIS A 34 10.17 -23.46 1.73
CA HIS A 34 9.47 -22.81 2.83
C HIS A 34 10.38 -22.74 4.06
N PRO A 35 11.20 -21.69 4.21
CA PRO A 35 12.07 -21.56 5.37
C PRO A 35 11.22 -21.52 6.63
N GLY A 36 11.50 -22.44 7.55
CA GLY A 36 10.85 -22.50 8.86
C GLY A 36 11.19 -21.28 9.72
N PRO A 37 10.57 -21.17 10.91
CA PRO A 37 10.97 -20.17 11.89
C PRO A 37 12.48 -20.27 12.16
N ALA A 38 13.10 -19.16 12.57
CA ALA A 38 14.53 -19.11 12.87
C ALA A 38 14.97 -20.34 13.68
N LYS A 39 16.15 -20.90 13.36
CA LYS A 39 16.75 -22.06 14.05
C LYS A 39 17.14 -21.69 15.49
N ARG A 40 16.14 -21.44 16.32
CA ARG A 40 16.22 -21.33 17.78
C ARG A 40 15.88 -22.68 18.39
N GLY A 41 16.49 -23.02 19.52
CA GLY A 41 16.17 -24.25 20.26
C GLY A 41 14.69 -24.30 20.65
N PHE A 42 14.13 -25.50 20.86
CA PHE A 42 12.72 -25.64 21.22
C PHE A 42 12.37 -24.92 22.53
N VAL A 43 13.30 -24.88 23.50
CA VAL A 43 13.18 -24.19 24.78
C VAL A 43 13.03 -22.68 24.60
N GLU A 44 13.92 -22.04 23.83
CA GLU A 44 13.84 -20.60 23.56
C GLU A 44 12.54 -20.21 22.85
N ARG A 45 12.07 -21.06 21.92
CA ARG A 45 10.79 -20.83 21.25
C ARG A 45 9.60 -20.96 22.20
N ALA A 46 9.68 -21.87 23.17
CA ALA A 46 8.65 -22.04 24.19
C ALA A 46 8.61 -20.84 25.15
N ALA A 47 9.77 -20.38 25.63
CA ALA A 47 9.88 -19.19 26.48
C ALA A 47 9.31 -17.92 25.80
N LEU A 48 9.55 -17.73 24.50
CA LEU A 48 8.98 -16.61 23.74
C LEU A 48 7.45 -16.69 23.54
N ARG A 49 6.84 -17.85 23.80
CA ARG A 49 5.39 -18.09 23.69
C ARG A 49 4.73 -18.21 25.06
N GLU A 50 5.50 -18.08 26.12
CA GLU A 50 4.99 -18.14 27.49
C GLU A 50 3.99 -16.98 27.69
N GLY A 51 2.80 -17.31 28.18
CA GLY A 51 1.68 -16.36 28.29
C GLY A 51 0.96 -16.01 26.98
N VAL A 52 1.30 -16.65 25.84
CA VAL A 52 0.58 -16.47 24.57
C VAL A 52 -0.38 -17.63 24.32
N GLU A 53 -1.67 -17.39 24.53
CA GLU A 53 -2.73 -18.32 24.13
C GLU A 53 -2.96 -18.27 22.61
N LEU A 54 -2.55 -19.33 21.91
CA LEU A 54 -2.59 -19.36 20.43
C LEU A 54 -3.99 -19.14 19.87
N ARG A 55 -5.02 -19.63 20.58
CA ARG A 55 -6.43 -19.48 20.19
C ARG A 55 -6.92 -18.04 20.29
N GLU A 56 -6.30 -17.23 21.13
CA GLU A 56 -6.65 -15.83 21.39
C GLU A 56 -5.86 -14.84 20.51
N VAL A 57 -4.91 -15.34 19.71
CA VAL A 57 -4.11 -14.49 18.81
C VAL A 57 -5.00 -13.94 17.70
N ALA A 58 -5.40 -12.68 17.85
CA ALA A 58 -6.20 -11.97 16.86
C ALA A 58 -5.47 -11.88 15.50
N LEU A 59 -6.02 -12.56 14.49
CA LEU A 59 -5.51 -12.52 13.12
C LEU A 59 -5.87 -11.21 12.40
N VAL A 60 -6.91 -10.53 12.88
CA VAL A 60 -7.45 -9.28 12.34
C VAL A 60 -7.03 -8.12 13.25
N SER A 61 -6.86 -6.91 12.69
CA SER A 61 -6.54 -5.74 13.52
C SER A 61 -7.75 -5.29 14.32
N ARG A 62 -7.55 -4.86 15.57
CA ARG A 62 -8.59 -4.32 16.47
C ARG A 62 -9.52 -3.28 15.83
N ARG A 63 -8.99 -2.42 14.95
CA ARG A 63 -9.80 -1.43 14.20
C ARG A 63 -10.82 -2.09 13.27
N THR A 64 -10.46 -3.20 12.63
CA THR A 64 -11.35 -3.93 11.72
C THR A 64 -12.39 -4.71 12.51
N GLU A 65 -12.01 -5.25 13.67
CA GLU A 65 -12.92 -5.93 14.60
C GLU A 65 -14.01 -4.97 15.09
N THR A 66 -13.65 -3.79 15.61
CA THR A 66 -14.64 -2.77 16.04
C THR A 66 -15.54 -2.29 14.89
N LEU A 67 -15.05 -2.28 13.65
CA LEU A 67 -15.88 -1.96 12.49
C LEU A 67 -16.88 -3.08 12.20
N GLU A 68 -16.43 -4.33 12.22
CA GLU A 68 -17.26 -5.50 11.96
C GLU A 68 -18.33 -5.69 13.03
N GLU A 69 -18.02 -5.45 14.31
CA GLU A 69 -18.98 -5.46 15.41
C GLU A 69 -20.12 -4.46 15.19
N ARG A 70 -19.79 -3.20 14.85
CA ARG A 70 -20.81 -2.17 14.55
C ARG A 70 -21.67 -2.50 13.35
N LEU A 71 -21.08 -3.11 12.31
CA LEU A 71 -21.84 -3.56 11.15
C LEU A 71 -22.79 -4.69 11.52
N TRP A 72 -22.37 -5.58 12.41
CA TRP A 72 -23.21 -6.64 12.94
C TRP A 72 -24.33 -6.09 13.82
N GLU A 73 -24.06 -5.12 14.69
CA GLU A 73 -25.08 -4.42 15.48
C GLU A 73 -26.15 -3.80 14.57
N GLY A 74 -25.75 -3.08 13.51
CA GLY A 74 -26.71 -2.51 12.56
C GLY A 74 -27.54 -3.55 11.78
N PHE A 75 -27.00 -4.75 11.57
CA PHE A 75 -27.77 -5.88 11.01
C PHE A 75 -28.78 -6.42 12.02
N VAL A 76 -28.40 -6.54 13.30
CA VAL A 76 -29.31 -6.97 14.37
C VAL A 76 -30.41 -5.94 14.57
N GLU A 77 -30.08 -4.65 14.59
CA GLU A 77 -31.08 -3.57 14.67
C GLU A 77 -32.10 -3.65 13.53
N TRP A 78 -31.63 -3.88 12.30
CA TRP A 78 -32.52 -4.08 11.15
C TRP A 78 -33.43 -5.31 11.31
N LEU A 79 -32.93 -6.43 11.84
CA LEU A 79 -33.78 -7.59 12.13
C LEU A 79 -34.87 -7.28 13.16
N LEU A 80 -34.53 -6.48 14.17
CA LEU A 80 -35.46 -6.09 15.24
C LEU A 80 -36.58 -5.14 14.77
N GLU A 81 -36.52 -4.63 13.53
CA GLU A 81 -37.64 -3.88 12.94
C GLU A 81 -38.85 -4.79 12.66
N ASP A 82 -38.60 -6.07 12.32
CA ASP A 82 -39.63 -7.02 11.91
C ASP A 82 -39.81 -8.21 12.88
N CYS A 83 -39.00 -8.31 13.94
CA CYS A 83 -39.13 -9.37 14.94
C CYS A 83 -38.71 -8.94 16.36
N ASP A 84 -39.25 -9.65 17.36
CA ASP A 84 -38.89 -9.41 18.76
C ASP A 84 -37.47 -9.90 19.07
N LYS A 85 -36.86 -9.35 20.12
CA LYS A 85 -35.49 -9.70 20.52
C LYS A 85 -35.26 -11.20 20.71
N ALA A 86 -36.21 -11.91 21.31
CA ALA A 86 -36.09 -13.36 21.51
C ALA A 86 -36.07 -14.14 20.17
N GLN A 87 -36.88 -13.70 19.20
CA GLN A 87 -36.95 -14.30 17.87
C GLN A 87 -35.65 -14.00 17.09
N ALA A 88 -35.14 -12.77 17.17
CA ALA A 88 -33.88 -12.41 16.57
C ALA A 88 -32.72 -13.24 17.13
N GLU A 89 -32.66 -13.42 18.46
CA GLU A 89 -31.64 -14.27 19.09
C GLU A 89 -31.70 -15.71 18.58
N GLU A 90 -32.89 -16.29 18.43
CA GLU A 90 -33.08 -17.64 17.90
C GLU A 90 -32.61 -17.76 16.42
N LEU A 91 -32.99 -16.80 15.57
CA LEU A 91 -32.58 -16.75 14.17
C LEU A 91 -31.06 -16.61 14.01
N LEU A 92 -30.40 -15.89 14.93
CA LEU A 92 -28.97 -15.64 14.90
C LEU A 92 -28.13 -16.81 15.42
N ILE A 93 -28.73 -17.89 15.93
CA ILE A 93 -27.98 -19.08 16.38
C ILE A 93 -27.44 -19.88 15.17
N SER A 94 -28.27 -20.05 14.14
CA SER A 94 -27.97 -20.95 13.02
C SER A 94 -27.48 -20.21 11.78
N ALA A 95 -26.36 -20.64 11.21
CA ALA A 95 -25.86 -20.09 9.95
C ALA A 95 -26.82 -20.28 8.78
N SER A 96 -27.66 -21.32 8.81
CA SER A 96 -28.68 -21.58 7.79
C SER A 96 -29.79 -20.53 7.76
N MET A 97 -30.02 -19.82 8.88
CA MET A 97 -30.96 -18.71 8.98
C MET A 97 -30.26 -17.37 8.75
N VAL A 98 -29.07 -17.19 9.32
CA VAL A 98 -28.27 -15.97 9.16
C VAL A 98 -27.92 -15.69 7.70
N ALA A 99 -27.57 -16.71 6.90
CA ALA A 99 -27.15 -16.49 5.52
C ALA A 99 -28.25 -15.89 4.62
N PRO A 100 -29.48 -16.43 4.54
CA PRO A 100 -30.58 -15.80 3.80
C PRO A 100 -30.94 -14.40 4.32
N LEU A 101 -30.91 -14.18 5.64
CA LEU A 101 -31.18 -12.86 6.23
C LEU A 101 -30.12 -11.84 5.84
N LEU A 102 -28.85 -12.24 5.77
CA LEU A 102 -27.77 -11.39 5.28
C LEU A 102 -27.89 -11.10 3.78
N GLU A 103 -28.46 -12.00 2.98
CA GLU A 103 -28.74 -11.71 1.57
C GLU A 103 -29.78 -10.60 1.43
N LEU A 104 -30.90 -10.71 2.15
CA LEU A 104 -31.94 -9.68 2.20
C LEU A 104 -31.40 -8.35 2.74
N TYR A 105 -30.59 -8.41 3.81
CA TYR A 105 -29.95 -7.22 4.35
C TYR A 105 -28.95 -6.61 3.36
N GLY A 106 -28.21 -7.43 2.61
CA GLY A 106 -27.33 -6.97 1.53
C GLY A 106 -28.08 -6.21 0.44
N GLU A 107 -29.27 -6.68 0.06
CA GLU A 107 -30.16 -5.96 -0.85
C GLU A 107 -30.70 -4.66 -0.24
N ASN A 108 -31.04 -4.66 1.05
CA ASN A 108 -31.44 -3.43 1.75
C ASN A 108 -30.29 -2.41 1.77
N LEU A 109 -29.09 -2.84 2.14
CA LEU A 109 -27.87 -2.03 2.13
C LEU A 109 -27.62 -1.43 0.73
N PHE A 110 -27.85 -2.20 -0.33
CA PHE A 110 -27.78 -1.69 -1.71
C PHE A 110 -28.82 -0.59 -1.95
N LYS A 111 -30.09 -0.84 -1.61
CA LYS A 111 -31.20 0.13 -1.83
C LYS A 111 -30.99 1.45 -1.09
N ILE A 112 -30.44 1.43 0.12
CA ILE A 112 -30.19 2.64 0.92
C ILE A 112 -28.86 3.33 0.57
N GLY A 113 -28.10 2.83 -0.41
CA GLY A 113 -26.83 3.40 -0.84
C GLY A 113 -25.67 3.20 0.15
N ALA A 114 -25.70 2.13 0.95
CA ALA A 114 -24.57 1.78 1.82
C ALA A 114 -23.36 1.31 0.99
N SER A 115 -22.18 1.18 1.62
CA SER A 115 -21.00 0.74 0.87
C SER A 115 -20.93 -0.78 0.72
N LEU A 116 -20.61 -1.26 -0.48
CA LEU A 116 -20.32 -2.69 -0.73
C LEU A 116 -19.21 -3.24 0.18
N SER A 117 -18.25 -2.38 0.58
CA SER A 117 -17.20 -2.77 1.54
C SER A 117 -17.77 -3.13 2.91
N SER A 118 -18.82 -2.43 3.37
CA SER A 118 -19.51 -2.72 4.62
C SER A 118 -20.13 -4.12 4.55
N PHE A 119 -20.83 -4.43 3.47
CA PHE A 119 -21.45 -5.74 3.30
C PHE A 119 -20.44 -6.90 3.28
N ARG A 120 -19.29 -6.72 2.60
CA ARG A 120 -18.20 -7.70 2.63
C ARG A 120 -17.63 -7.93 4.03
N HIS A 121 -17.47 -6.87 4.82
CA HIS A 121 -17.02 -6.98 6.20
C HIS A 121 -18.04 -7.73 7.06
N LEU A 122 -19.33 -7.49 6.84
CA LEU A 122 -20.41 -8.19 7.53
C LEU A 122 -20.42 -9.69 7.21
N ILE A 123 -20.29 -10.07 5.93
CA ILE A 123 -20.16 -11.49 5.52
C ILE A 123 -18.92 -12.12 6.17
N ALA A 124 -17.78 -11.43 6.16
CA ALA A 124 -16.55 -11.93 6.77
C ALA A 124 -16.67 -12.08 8.29
N PHE A 125 -17.44 -11.22 8.95
CA PHE A 125 -17.74 -11.33 10.37
C PHE A 125 -18.67 -12.52 10.66
N ALA A 126 -19.73 -12.70 9.86
CA ALA A 126 -20.62 -13.86 9.97
C ALA A 126 -19.87 -15.19 9.82
N GLN A 127 -18.89 -15.26 8.91
CA GLN A 127 -18.00 -16.42 8.74
C GLN A 127 -17.09 -16.70 9.94
N LYS A 128 -16.78 -15.69 10.77
CA LYS A 128 -16.02 -15.87 12.02
C LYS A 128 -16.94 -16.32 13.15
N LYS A 129 -18.15 -15.76 13.20
CA LYS A 129 -19.15 -16.05 14.23
C LYS A 129 -19.75 -17.45 14.07
N HIS A 130 -19.94 -17.90 12.82
CA HIS A 130 -20.50 -19.21 12.48
C HIS A 130 -19.55 -19.99 11.57
N HIS A 131 -18.97 -21.07 12.09
CA HIS A 131 -17.99 -21.88 11.36
C HIS A 131 -18.57 -22.57 10.10
N ASP A 132 -19.84 -22.91 10.14
CA ASP A 132 -20.64 -23.56 9.09
C ASP A 132 -21.21 -22.57 8.05
N PHE A 133 -21.05 -21.25 8.25
CA PHE A 133 -21.56 -20.22 7.33
C PHE A 133 -21.10 -20.41 5.88
N ARG A 134 -19.92 -21.00 5.66
CA ARG A 134 -19.42 -21.26 4.30
C ARG A 134 -20.32 -22.19 3.48
N LEU A 135 -21.13 -23.03 4.13
CA LEU A 135 -22.06 -23.93 3.47
C LEU A 135 -23.26 -23.17 2.90
N TYR A 136 -23.73 -22.14 3.62
CA TYR A 136 -24.97 -21.42 3.32
C TYR A 136 -24.74 -20.06 2.65
N GLY A 137 -23.64 -19.38 2.97
CA GLY A 137 -23.36 -17.99 2.58
C GLY A 137 -22.98 -17.77 1.11
N ARG A 138 -23.26 -18.72 0.20
CA ARG A 138 -22.97 -18.54 -1.23
C ARG A 138 -23.81 -17.42 -1.84
N GLY A 139 -25.09 -17.31 -1.50
CA GLY A 139 -25.97 -16.29 -2.07
C GLY A 139 -25.56 -14.87 -1.64
N CYS A 140 -25.00 -14.69 -0.44
CA CYS A 140 -24.39 -13.42 -0.02
C CYS A 140 -23.30 -12.95 -1.01
N TRP A 141 -22.46 -13.86 -1.50
CA TRP A 141 -21.44 -13.53 -2.50
C TRP A 141 -22.02 -13.32 -3.90
N THR A 142 -23.16 -13.95 -4.23
CA THR A 142 -23.92 -13.64 -5.44
C THR A 142 -24.44 -12.20 -5.41
N ILE A 143 -24.95 -11.72 -4.27
CA ILE A 143 -25.32 -10.29 -4.08
C ILE A 143 -24.11 -9.39 -4.29
N VAL A 144 -22.94 -9.74 -3.70
CA VAL A 144 -21.70 -8.99 -3.92
C VAL A 144 -21.36 -8.88 -5.41
N SER A 145 -21.38 -9.99 -6.16
CA SER A 145 -21.08 -9.96 -7.60
C SER A 145 -22.10 -9.17 -8.42
N ARG A 146 -23.39 -9.25 -8.08
CA ARG A 146 -24.44 -8.44 -8.71
C ARG A 146 -24.23 -6.95 -8.42
N TRP A 147 -23.92 -6.61 -7.17
CA TRP A 147 -23.61 -5.24 -6.77
C TRP A 147 -22.41 -4.70 -7.56
N GLU A 148 -21.32 -5.46 -7.67
CA GLU A 148 -20.15 -5.04 -8.49
C GLU A 148 -20.46 -4.82 -9.97
N SER A 149 -21.41 -5.56 -10.53
CA SER A 149 -21.82 -5.40 -11.93
C SER A 149 -22.60 -4.10 -12.17
N VAL A 150 -23.35 -3.65 -11.16
CA VAL A 150 -24.14 -2.42 -11.22
C VAL A 150 -23.30 -1.21 -10.83
N GLU A 151 -22.44 -1.36 -9.82
CA GLU A 151 -21.50 -0.35 -9.33
C GLU A 151 -20.06 -0.81 -9.59
N PRO A 152 -19.53 -0.58 -10.80
CA PRO A 152 -18.18 -0.97 -11.12
C PRO A 152 -17.17 -0.22 -10.24
N LEU A 153 -16.06 -0.88 -9.95
CA LEU A 153 -15.01 -0.35 -9.10
C LEU A 153 -14.30 0.81 -9.79
N VAL A 154 -14.52 2.03 -9.29
CA VAL A 154 -13.82 3.22 -9.81
C VAL A 154 -12.39 3.25 -9.27
N HIS A 155 -11.42 3.19 -10.18
CA HIS A 155 -10.03 3.37 -9.81
C HIS A 155 -9.79 4.81 -9.35
N ARG A 156 -9.01 4.95 -8.27
CA ARG A 156 -8.65 6.28 -7.76
C ARG A 156 -7.71 6.96 -8.76
N PRO A 157 -7.95 8.23 -9.14
CA PRO A 157 -7.12 8.90 -10.12
C PRO A 157 -5.68 9.02 -9.62
N PRO A 158 -4.68 8.75 -10.48
CA PRO A 158 -3.27 8.89 -10.15
C PRO A 158 -2.92 10.37 -9.95
N LEU A 159 -2.09 10.67 -8.97
CA LEU A 159 -1.61 12.04 -8.75
C LEU A 159 -0.68 12.46 -9.91
N PRO A 160 -0.97 13.53 -10.66
CA PRO A 160 -0.03 14.00 -11.68
C PRO A 160 1.28 14.49 -11.06
N GLU A 161 2.42 14.24 -11.72
CA GLU A 161 3.74 14.64 -11.21
C GLU A 161 3.83 16.15 -10.96
N ALA A 162 3.28 16.97 -11.85
CA ALA A 162 3.22 18.43 -11.67
C ALA A 162 2.44 18.83 -10.41
N VAL A 163 1.35 18.12 -10.07
CA VAL A 163 0.57 18.39 -8.85
C VAL A 163 1.36 17.96 -7.61
N CYS A 164 2.06 16.82 -7.66
CA CYS A 164 2.95 16.41 -6.57
C CYS A 164 4.05 17.44 -6.33
N ALA A 165 4.69 17.92 -7.41
CA ALA A 165 5.75 18.91 -7.32
C ALA A 165 5.24 20.24 -6.77
N ALA A 166 4.11 20.74 -7.27
CA ALA A 166 3.48 21.95 -6.76
C ALA A 166 3.07 21.83 -5.29
N ALA A 167 2.52 20.67 -4.90
CA ALA A 167 2.13 20.43 -3.51
C ALA A 167 3.33 20.42 -2.56
N ALA A 168 4.45 19.82 -2.98
CA ALA A 168 5.70 19.87 -2.22
C ALA A 168 6.24 21.30 -2.10
N ALA A 169 6.23 22.07 -3.20
CA ALA A 169 6.66 23.47 -3.19
C ALA A 169 5.82 24.35 -2.24
N VAL A 170 4.50 24.19 -2.24
CA VAL A 170 3.61 24.87 -1.28
C VAL A 170 3.88 24.42 0.15
N ALA A 171 4.10 23.13 0.39
CA ALA A 171 4.48 22.66 1.72
C ALA A 171 5.77 23.30 2.21
N PHE A 172 6.77 23.46 1.33
CA PHE A 172 8.02 24.13 1.67
C PHE A 172 7.84 25.62 1.94
N SER A 173 7.03 26.33 1.15
CA SER A 173 6.75 27.75 1.37
C SER A 173 6.02 28.01 2.69
N TRP A 174 5.22 27.05 3.17
CA TRP A 174 4.54 27.11 4.47
C TRP A 174 5.37 26.55 5.63
N GLY A 175 6.64 26.21 5.40
CA GLY A 175 7.54 25.67 6.42
C GLY A 175 7.25 24.20 6.81
N TRP A 176 6.38 23.49 6.09
CA TRP A 176 6.07 22.09 6.35
C TRP A 176 7.09 21.15 5.67
N VAL A 177 8.37 21.33 6.00
CA VAL A 177 9.51 20.66 5.35
C VAL A 177 9.36 19.14 5.37
N ARG A 178 9.15 18.52 6.54
CA ARG A 178 8.98 17.06 6.65
C ARG A 178 7.82 16.55 5.81
N PHE A 179 6.72 17.30 5.71
CA PHE A 179 5.58 16.90 4.87
C PHE A 179 5.96 16.91 3.38
N GLY A 180 6.58 17.99 2.90
CA GLY A 180 6.99 18.12 1.50
C GLY A 180 8.00 17.07 1.08
N VAL A 181 9.04 16.84 1.90
CA VAL A 181 10.05 15.79 1.63
C VAL A 181 9.40 14.42 1.61
N LEU A 182 8.59 14.09 2.61
CA LEU A 182 7.95 12.78 2.68
C LEU A 182 6.90 12.54 1.58
N LEU A 183 6.27 13.60 1.07
CA LEU A 183 5.41 13.50 -0.11
C LEU A 183 6.23 13.10 -1.34
N LEU A 184 7.39 13.73 -1.56
CA LEU A 184 8.29 13.39 -2.67
C LEU A 184 8.88 11.98 -2.52
N VAL A 185 9.32 11.60 -1.32
CA VAL A 185 9.77 10.24 -1.00
C VAL A 185 8.67 9.23 -1.28
N ALA A 186 7.42 9.51 -0.88
CA ALA A 186 6.30 8.61 -1.14
C ALA A 186 6.01 8.46 -2.64
N PHE A 187 6.06 9.57 -3.38
CA PHE A 187 5.80 9.60 -4.81
C PHE A 187 6.90 8.87 -5.59
N LYS A 188 8.16 9.27 -5.42
CA LYS A 188 9.33 8.66 -6.09
C LYS A 188 9.57 7.23 -5.59
N GLY A 189 9.21 6.89 -4.36
CA GLY A 189 9.28 5.52 -3.84
C GLY A 189 8.09 4.63 -4.19
N ILE A 190 7.01 5.18 -4.76
CA ILE A 190 5.76 4.44 -4.99
C ILE A 190 5.23 3.79 -3.67
N LEU A 191 5.44 4.51 -2.56
CA LEU A 191 5.09 4.07 -1.21
C LEU A 191 3.64 4.42 -0.90
N ARG A 192 2.99 3.61 -0.06
CA ARG A 192 1.71 4.03 0.52
C ARG A 192 1.98 5.10 1.57
N ILE A 193 1.16 6.14 1.63
CA ILE A 193 1.28 7.16 2.68
C ILE A 193 1.20 6.54 4.09
N GLY A 194 0.38 5.50 4.27
CA GLY A 194 0.32 4.78 5.54
C GLY A 194 1.62 4.06 5.95
N GLU A 195 2.52 3.77 5.01
CA GLU A 195 3.86 3.22 5.29
C GLU A 195 4.78 4.34 5.80
N ILE A 196 4.75 5.51 5.14
CA ILE A 196 5.49 6.71 5.55
C ILE A 196 5.06 7.20 6.94
N LEU A 197 3.76 7.24 7.22
CA LEU A 197 3.23 7.68 8.52
C LEU A 197 3.63 6.78 9.69
N LYS A 198 4.05 5.54 9.42
CA LYS A 198 4.55 4.58 10.41
C LYS A 198 6.08 4.52 10.47
N ALA A 199 6.75 5.01 9.43
CA ALA A 199 8.19 4.93 9.31
C ALA A 199 8.89 5.81 10.35
N VAL A 200 9.95 5.25 10.91
CA VAL A 200 10.88 5.93 11.81
C VAL A 200 12.21 6.18 11.10
N ARG A 201 13.10 6.98 11.70
CA ARG A 201 14.40 7.33 11.11
C ARG A 201 15.23 6.12 10.71
N GLN A 202 15.27 5.05 11.52
CA GLN A 202 15.97 3.80 11.19
C GLN A 202 15.40 3.05 9.97
N ASP A 203 14.17 3.39 9.54
CA ASP A 203 13.59 2.84 8.31
C ASP A 203 14.08 3.61 7.08
N LEU A 204 14.49 4.86 7.23
CA LEU A 204 15.08 5.68 6.17
C LEU A 204 16.60 5.53 6.20
N VAL A 205 17.14 4.67 5.33
CA VAL A 205 18.59 4.43 5.24
C VAL A 205 19.18 5.44 4.27
N LEU A 206 19.90 6.42 4.83
CA LEU A 206 20.51 7.53 4.11
C LEU A 206 21.95 7.16 3.66
N PRO A 207 22.53 7.88 2.69
CA PRO A 207 23.92 7.68 2.27
C PRO A 207 24.93 7.69 3.43
N SER A 208 24.77 8.56 4.43
CA SER A 208 25.65 8.63 5.61
C SER A 208 25.48 7.46 6.58
N ASP A 209 24.40 6.70 6.48
CA ASP A 209 24.21 5.46 7.24
C ASP A 209 24.91 4.27 6.56
N LEU A 210 25.33 4.43 5.30
CA LEU A 210 26.00 3.40 4.51
C LEU A 210 27.51 3.64 4.53
N LEU A 211 28.28 2.55 4.60
CA LEU A 211 29.74 2.59 4.48
C LEU A 211 30.21 2.67 3.01
N THR A 212 29.32 2.98 2.07
CA THR A 212 29.58 3.00 0.64
C THR A 212 29.67 4.42 0.10
N GLU A 213 30.62 4.68 -0.78
CA GLU A 213 30.75 5.96 -1.47
C GLU A 213 29.60 6.15 -2.47
N GLY A 214 28.75 7.16 -2.25
CA GLY A 214 27.71 7.57 -3.22
C GLY A 214 26.45 8.16 -2.59
N THR A 215 26.05 9.34 -3.05
CA THR A 215 24.83 10.06 -2.62
C THR A 215 23.67 9.94 -3.60
N GLU A 216 23.77 9.03 -4.58
CA GLU A 216 22.82 8.94 -5.69
C GLU A 216 21.49 8.26 -5.33
N ARG A 217 21.48 7.51 -4.23
CA ARG A 217 20.32 6.70 -3.83
C ARG A 217 20.20 6.60 -2.32
N PHE A 218 18.99 6.35 -1.87
CA PHE A 218 18.68 6.02 -0.49
C PHE A 218 17.56 4.99 -0.44
N TYR A 219 17.33 4.40 0.73
CA TYR A 219 16.40 3.29 0.89
C TYR A 219 15.35 3.60 1.95
N VAL A 220 14.12 3.15 1.71
CA VAL A 220 13.06 3.15 2.72
C VAL A 220 12.68 1.71 3.01
N ARG A 221 12.96 1.25 4.22
CA ARG A 221 12.50 -0.03 4.75
C ARG A 221 11.02 0.09 5.07
N VAL A 222 10.25 -0.91 4.66
CA VAL A 222 8.82 -1.00 4.97
C VAL A 222 8.61 -2.20 5.87
N SER A 223 8.46 -1.89 7.15
CA SER A 223 8.14 -2.83 8.21
C SER A 223 6.65 -3.19 8.17
N GLN A 224 6.33 -4.50 8.23
CA GLN A 224 4.96 -5.03 8.19
C GLN A 224 4.12 -4.58 6.95
N PRO A 225 4.55 -4.90 5.72
CA PRO A 225 3.71 -4.67 4.54
C PRO A 225 2.36 -5.38 4.71
N LYS A 226 1.28 -4.88 4.09
CA LYS A 226 -0.09 -5.45 4.23
C LYS A 226 -0.16 -6.97 3.94
N ALA A 227 0.80 -7.51 3.18
CA ALA A 227 0.96 -8.95 2.88
C ALA A 227 1.81 -9.74 3.90
N GLY A 228 2.44 -9.09 4.87
CA GLY A 228 3.44 -9.67 5.79
C GLY A 228 2.90 -10.71 6.78
N LYS A 229 1.58 -10.89 6.89
CA LYS A 229 0.98 -11.97 7.69
C LYS A 229 0.87 -13.31 6.94
N ARG A 230 1.00 -13.33 5.60
CA ARG A 230 0.82 -14.53 4.76
C ARG A 230 2.05 -14.79 3.86
N GLY A 231 3.23 -14.91 4.47
CA GLY A 231 4.43 -15.42 3.78
C GLY A 231 5.24 -14.42 2.94
N GLY A 232 4.84 -13.16 2.84
CA GLY A 232 5.73 -12.10 2.32
C GLY A 232 6.86 -11.81 3.30
N GLY A 233 8.09 -11.60 2.82
CA GLY A 233 9.24 -11.26 3.66
C GLY A 233 8.89 -10.17 4.70
N LYS A 234 9.23 -10.42 5.97
CA LYS A 234 8.84 -9.55 7.10
C LYS A 234 9.31 -8.10 6.95
N GLN A 235 10.33 -7.88 6.13
CA GLN A 235 10.87 -6.57 5.76
C GLN A 235 11.01 -6.51 4.24
N GLN A 236 10.48 -5.45 3.65
CA GLN A 236 10.69 -5.09 2.25
C GLN A 236 11.40 -3.73 2.22
N HIS A 237 12.03 -3.38 1.11
CA HIS A 237 12.63 -2.06 0.93
C HIS A 237 12.23 -1.47 -0.42
N VAL A 238 12.35 -0.15 -0.51
CA VAL A 238 12.27 0.62 -1.75
C VAL A 238 13.56 1.38 -1.92
N THR A 239 14.14 1.30 -3.12
CA THR A 239 15.29 2.12 -3.53
C THR A 239 14.79 3.33 -4.30
N ILE A 240 15.28 4.52 -3.95
CA ILE A 240 14.98 5.77 -4.66
C ILE A 240 16.28 6.30 -5.24
N HIS A 241 16.33 6.46 -6.56
CA HIS A 241 17.47 7.00 -7.30
C HIS A 241 17.21 8.47 -7.63
N ASP A 242 17.61 9.36 -6.73
CA ASP A 242 17.44 10.81 -6.86
C ASP A 242 18.44 11.48 -5.91
N SER A 243 19.55 11.97 -6.47
CA SER A 243 20.65 12.57 -5.69
C SER A 243 20.25 13.87 -4.98
N VAL A 244 19.35 14.65 -5.59
CA VAL A 244 18.80 15.88 -5.01
C VAL A 244 17.95 15.54 -3.79
N LEU A 245 17.02 14.60 -3.94
CA LEU A 245 16.16 14.17 -2.84
C LEU A 245 16.94 13.43 -1.75
N ALA A 246 17.96 12.65 -2.11
CA ALA A 246 18.86 12.00 -1.15
C ALA A 246 19.58 13.05 -0.27
N SER A 247 20.14 14.09 -0.90
CA SER A 247 20.80 15.21 -0.20
C SER A 247 19.84 16.00 0.68
N VAL A 248 18.59 16.22 0.23
CA VAL A 248 17.56 16.87 1.06
C VAL A 248 17.18 15.97 2.25
N CYS A 249 17.03 14.65 2.05
CA CYS A 249 16.73 13.72 3.14
C CYS A 249 17.86 13.67 4.17
N GLU A 250 19.12 13.71 3.72
CA GLU A 250 20.29 13.89 4.59
C GLU A 250 20.15 15.12 5.49
N ASN A 251 19.99 16.30 4.90
CA ASN A 251 19.94 17.54 5.69
C ASN A 251 18.75 17.60 6.66
N VAL A 252 17.62 16.97 6.32
CA VAL A 252 16.41 17.01 7.14
C VAL A 252 16.42 15.93 8.24
N PHE A 253 16.98 14.75 7.98
CA PHE A 253 16.82 13.58 8.86
C PHE A 253 18.12 13.04 9.45
N ARG A 254 19.31 13.43 8.98
CA ARG A 254 20.60 12.88 9.45
C ARG A 254 20.74 12.90 10.98
N HIS A 255 20.32 13.99 11.62
CA HIS A 255 20.45 14.19 13.06
C HIS A 255 19.19 13.78 13.85
N ALA A 256 18.13 13.31 13.18
CA ALA A 256 16.97 12.77 13.86
C ALA A 256 17.35 11.48 14.61
N ARG A 257 16.69 11.22 15.74
CA ARG A 257 16.96 9.99 16.49
C ARG A 257 16.45 8.78 15.72
N MET A 258 17.13 7.64 15.81
CA MET A 258 16.77 6.42 15.06
C MET A 258 15.34 5.92 15.33
N ASP A 259 14.81 6.16 16.53
CA ASP A 259 13.45 5.82 16.97
C ASP A 259 12.39 6.89 16.62
N GLU A 260 12.81 8.05 16.14
CA GLU A 260 11.93 9.17 15.84
C GLU A 260 11.10 8.90 14.59
N LYS A 261 9.80 9.23 14.63
CA LYS A 261 8.94 9.16 13.45
C LYS A 261 9.39 10.17 12.40
N LEU A 262 9.47 9.74 11.14
CA LEU A 262 9.73 10.64 10.03
C LEU A 262 8.65 11.74 9.96
N TYR A 263 7.40 11.37 10.26
CA TYR A 263 6.29 12.30 10.42
C TYR A 263 5.71 12.20 11.84
N PRO A 264 5.99 13.16 12.74
CA PRO A 264 5.61 13.07 14.16
C PRO A 264 4.12 13.35 14.42
N PHE A 265 3.32 13.66 13.40
CA PHE A 265 1.89 13.99 13.55
C PHE A 265 0.96 12.85 13.12
N SER A 266 -0.33 12.98 13.45
CA SER A 266 -1.35 11.98 13.09
C SER A 266 -1.65 11.95 11.59
N GLY A 267 -2.20 10.82 11.11
CA GLY A 267 -2.69 10.72 9.73
C GLY A 267 -3.82 11.71 9.40
N GLN A 268 -4.59 12.14 10.40
CA GLN A 268 -5.59 13.20 10.24
C GLN A 268 -4.92 14.56 9.97
N THR A 269 -3.83 14.86 10.69
CA THR A 269 -3.03 16.07 10.45
C THR A 269 -2.43 16.08 9.05
N PHE A 270 -1.92 14.94 8.58
CA PHE A 270 -1.43 14.79 7.21
C PHE A 270 -2.54 15.09 6.19
N ARG A 271 -3.74 14.53 6.40
CA ARG A 271 -4.89 14.76 5.52
C ARG A 271 -5.36 16.22 5.54
N ARG A 272 -5.31 16.89 6.70
CA ARG A 272 -5.63 18.32 6.81
C ARG A 272 -4.66 19.17 6.00
N ARG A 273 -3.34 18.99 6.21
CA ARG A 273 -2.29 19.67 5.43
C ARG A 273 -2.44 19.43 3.92
N TRP A 274 -2.72 18.19 3.52
CA TRP A 274 -3.03 17.85 2.13
C TRP A 274 -4.20 18.69 1.58
N ASN A 275 -5.33 18.72 2.29
CA ASN A 275 -6.51 19.45 1.86
C ASN A 275 -6.26 20.95 1.76
N GLU A 276 -5.50 21.53 2.71
CA GLU A 276 -5.11 22.95 2.68
C GLU A 276 -4.25 23.26 1.45
N ILE A 277 -3.28 22.40 1.11
CA ILE A 277 -2.46 22.56 -0.09
C ILE A 277 -3.30 22.44 -1.37
N MET A 278 -4.17 21.42 -1.47
CA MET A 278 -5.04 21.26 -2.64
C MET A 278 -5.95 22.48 -2.83
N ALA A 279 -6.48 23.04 -1.73
CA ALA A 279 -7.29 24.26 -1.76
C ALA A 279 -6.47 25.47 -2.23
N ALA A 280 -5.23 25.64 -1.74
CA ALA A 280 -4.34 26.72 -2.17
C ALA A 280 -3.95 26.62 -3.65
N LEU A 281 -3.79 25.41 -4.18
CA LEU A 281 -3.58 25.16 -5.61
C LEU A 281 -4.85 25.31 -6.45
N GLY A 282 -6.01 25.54 -5.83
CA GLY A 282 -7.31 25.65 -6.50
C GLY A 282 -7.82 24.34 -7.10
N ILE A 283 -7.38 23.20 -6.56
CA ILE A 283 -7.74 21.87 -7.05
C ILE A 283 -9.10 21.46 -6.44
N PRO A 284 -10.12 21.18 -7.28
CA PRO A 284 -11.44 20.76 -6.81
C PRO A 284 -11.39 19.40 -6.09
N LYS A 285 -12.26 19.22 -5.08
CA LYS A 285 -12.37 17.95 -4.35
C LYS A 285 -12.97 16.84 -5.22
N GLU A 286 -13.73 17.23 -6.24
CA GLU A 286 -14.42 16.37 -7.20
C GLU A 286 -13.43 15.52 -7.99
N LEU A 287 -12.19 16.01 -8.19
CA LEU A 287 -11.11 15.25 -8.82
C LEU A 287 -10.58 14.11 -7.95
N SER A 288 -11.09 13.95 -6.72
CA SER A 288 -10.77 12.83 -5.82
C SER A 288 -9.28 12.59 -5.59
N LEU A 289 -8.47 13.64 -5.73
CA LEU A 289 -7.04 13.62 -5.44
C LEU A 289 -6.82 13.63 -3.93
N THR A 290 -6.32 12.51 -3.44
CA THR A 290 -6.14 12.25 -2.01
C THR A 290 -4.72 11.75 -1.75
N PRO A 291 -4.28 11.67 -0.48
CA PRO A 291 -2.96 11.09 -0.18
C PRO A 291 -2.74 9.68 -0.77
N ALA A 292 -3.79 8.87 -0.93
CA ALA A 292 -3.64 7.54 -1.54
C ALA A 292 -3.34 7.59 -3.05
N SER A 293 -3.67 8.69 -3.73
CA SER A 293 -3.36 8.92 -5.15
C SER A 293 -1.85 9.05 -5.40
N VAL A 294 -1.05 9.36 -4.37
CA VAL A 294 0.42 9.54 -4.48
C VAL A 294 1.10 8.29 -5.01
N ARG A 295 0.76 7.12 -4.47
CA ARG A 295 1.32 5.84 -4.90
C ARG A 295 0.98 5.54 -6.35
N GLY A 296 -0.28 5.74 -6.73
CA GLY A 296 -0.76 5.57 -8.10
C GLY A 296 -0.05 6.52 -9.07
N GLY A 297 0.09 7.78 -8.68
CA GLY A 297 0.81 8.81 -9.41
C GLY A 297 2.27 8.46 -9.64
N GLY A 298 2.98 8.01 -8.60
CA GLY A 298 4.36 7.56 -8.72
C GLY A 298 4.55 6.37 -9.68
N ALA A 299 3.60 5.42 -9.67
CA ALA A 299 3.62 4.28 -10.59
C ALA A 299 3.40 4.72 -12.05
N VAL A 300 2.42 5.58 -12.29
CA VAL A 300 2.15 6.13 -13.63
C VAL A 300 3.31 6.98 -14.12
N ALA A 301 3.93 7.80 -13.25
CA ALA A 301 5.10 8.60 -13.59
C ALA A 301 6.30 7.72 -13.96
N ALA A 302 6.57 6.67 -13.18
CA ALA A 302 7.64 5.71 -13.48
C ALA A 302 7.39 4.96 -14.81
N TYR A 303 6.13 4.61 -15.09
CA TYR A 303 5.77 3.99 -16.37
C TYR A 303 5.99 4.95 -17.55
N ARG A 304 5.53 6.20 -17.43
CA ARG A 304 5.74 7.25 -18.44
C ARG A 304 7.23 7.58 -18.66
N SER A 305 8.07 7.39 -17.65
CA SER A 305 9.52 7.55 -17.74
C SER A 305 10.26 6.30 -18.28
N GLY A 306 9.53 5.29 -18.76
CA GLY A 306 10.11 4.09 -19.38
C GLY A 306 10.54 2.99 -18.40
N THR A 307 10.16 3.06 -17.11
CA THR A 307 10.45 1.98 -16.16
C THR A 307 9.68 0.72 -16.55
N ALA A 308 10.35 -0.44 -16.58
CA ALA A 308 9.70 -1.70 -16.91
C ALA A 308 8.58 -2.04 -15.91
N VAL A 309 7.47 -2.60 -16.40
CA VAL A 309 6.30 -2.93 -15.56
C VAL A 309 6.66 -3.86 -14.40
N GLN A 310 7.62 -4.78 -14.60
CA GLN A 310 8.11 -5.67 -13.54
C GLN A 310 8.81 -4.92 -12.40
N ASP A 311 9.60 -3.89 -12.72
CA ASP A 311 10.26 -3.07 -11.70
C ASP A 311 9.25 -2.21 -10.94
N ILE A 312 8.22 -1.71 -11.64
CA ILE A 312 7.10 -1.00 -11.00
C ILE A 312 6.34 -1.96 -10.07
N LEU A 313 6.06 -3.19 -10.52
CA LEU A 313 5.40 -4.22 -9.71
C LEU A 313 6.20 -4.52 -8.45
N TRP A 314 7.52 -4.68 -8.58
CA TRP A 314 8.45 -4.89 -7.47
C TRP A 314 8.39 -3.72 -6.48
N ARG A 315 8.50 -2.46 -6.94
CA ARG A 315 8.44 -1.26 -6.09
C ARG A 315 7.09 -1.10 -5.39
N MET A 316 6.01 -1.35 -6.12
CA MET A 316 4.65 -1.35 -5.58
C MET A 316 4.41 -2.49 -4.60
N ARG A 317 5.15 -3.60 -4.69
CA ARG A 317 4.94 -4.80 -3.86
C ARG A 317 3.52 -5.36 -4.05
N ILE A 318 3.09 -5.45 -5.30
CA ILE A 318 1.82 -6.08 -5.71
C ILE A 318 2.14 -7.52 -6.12
N GLN A 319 1.28 -8.47 -5.76
CA GLN A 319 1.51 -9.90 -6.04
C GLN A 319 1.10 -10.31 -7.46
N HIS A 320 0.08 -9.66 -8.04
CA HIS A 320 -0.47 -10.02 -9.34
C HIS A 320 -0.16 -8.97 -10.41
N LEU A 321 0.55 -9.40 -11.47
CA LEU A 321 0.93 -8.57 -12.61
C LEU A 321 -0.29 -8.07 -13.39
N HIS A 322 -1.29 -8.92 -13.57
CA HIS A 322 -2.50 -8.60 -14.33
C HIS A 322 -3.22 -7.37 -13.76
N THR A 323 -3.31 -7.26 -12.44
CA THR A 323 -3.92 -6.10 -11.77
C THR A 323 -3.18 -4.80 -12.06
N LEU A 324 -1.85 -4.83 -12.15
CA LEU A 324 -1.05 -3.64 -12.44
C LEU A 324 -1.16 -3.23 -13.92
N GLN A 325 -1.21 -4.20 -14.83
CA GLN A 325 -1.31 -3.93 -16.27
C GLN A 325 -2.61 -3.18 -16.61
N HIS A 326 -3.75 -3.66 -16.14
CA HIS A 326 -5.04 -2.97 -16.33
C HIS A 326 -5.02 -1.57 -15.73
N TYR A 327 -4.52 -1.45 -14.49
CA TYR A 327 -4.39 -0.18 -13.80
C TYR A 327 -3.53 0.84 -14.58
N LEU A 328 -2.38 0.42 -15.12
CA LEU A 328 -1.51 1.31 -15.90
C LEU A 328 -2.11 1.66 -17.25
N GLN A 329 -2.75 0.71 -17.94
CA GLN A 329 -3.40 0.97 -19.23
C GLN A 329 -4.54 1.99 -19.10
N GLU A 330 -5.37 1.85 -18.07
CA GLU A 330 -6.50 2.74 -17.81
C GLU A 330 -6.03 4.15 -17.36
N LEU A 331 -5.09 4.22 -16.43
CA LEU A 331 -4.75 5.47 -15.74
C LEU A 331 -3.55 6.21 -16.31
N ALA A 332 -2.69 5.56 -17.11
CA ALA A 332 -1.62 6.27 -17.81
C ALA A 332 -2.15 7.21 -18.89
N ALA A 333 -3.36 6.95 -19.41
CA ALA A 333 -4.05 7.83 -20.35
C ALA A 333 -4.85 8.94 -19.64
N GLU A 334 -5.17 8.78 -18.36
CA GLU A 334 -5.97 9.75 -17.62
C GLU A 334 -5.18 11.06 -17.40
N ASN A 335 -5.75 12.17 -17.87
CA ASN A 335 -5.13 13.49 -17.79
C ASN A 335 -5.90 14.38 -16.80
N VAL A 336 -5.75 14.14 -15.50
CA VAL A 336 -6.38 14.95 -14.45
C VAL A 336 -6.09 16.45 -14.60
N ILE A 337 -4.96 16.83 -15.22
CA ILE A 337 -4.61 18.23 -15.47
C ILE A 337 -5.57 18.89 -16.47
N SER A 338 -6.12 18.15 -17.45
CA SER A 338 -7.09 18.68 -18.41
C SER A 338 -8.42 19.03 -17.74
N ALA A 339 -8.77 18.42 -16.61
CA ALA A 339 -9.98 18.75 -15.85
C ALA A 339 -9.83 20.01 -14.97
N LEU A 340 -8.61 20.51 -14.77
CA LEU A 340 -8.37 21.71 -13.96
C LEU A 340 -8.79 23.00 -14.68
N LYS A 341 -9.34 23.97 -13.94
CA LYS A 341 -9.58 25.34 -14.44
C LYS A 341 -8.27 26.07 -14.72
N SER A 342 -8.28 27.06 -15.60
CA SER A 342 -7.08 27.80 -16.03
C SER A 342 -6.24 28.36 -14.86
N LYS A 343 -6.89 28.91 -13.83
CA LYS A 343 -6.22 29.41 -12.62
C LYS A 343 -5.50 28.30 -11.85
N ALA A 344 -6.14 27.15 -11.66
CA ALA A 344 -5.54 26.00 -10.96
C ALA A 344 -4.39 25.40 -11.77
N ARG A 345 -4.52 25.29 -13.10
CA ARG A 345 -3.42 24.87 -13.99
C ARG A 345 -2.22 25.79 -13.86
N PHE A 346 -2.44 27.11 -13.83
CA PHE A 346 -1.38 28.09 -13.62
C PHE A 346 -0.71 27.91 -12.25
N SER A 347 -1.47 27.81 -11.16
CA SER A 347 -0.94 27.60 -9.81
C SER A 347 -0.12 26.31 -9.70
N VAL A 348 -0.59 25.21 -10.30
CA VAL A 348 0.15 23.93 -10.36
C VAL A 348 1.44 24.09 -11.16
N LYS A 349 1.38 24.72 -12.34
CA LYS A 349 2.58 24.94 -13.16
C LYS A 349 3.61 25.81 -12.44
N ALA A 350 3.16 26.91 -11.84
CA ALA A 350 4.02 27.82 -11.08
C ALA A 350 4.67 27.12 -9.88
N GLY A 351 3.88 26.40 -9.08
CA GLY A 351 4.39 25.64 -7.94
C GLY A 351 5.40 24.57 -8.35
N ALA A 352 5.13 23.84 -9.43
CA ALA A 352 6.06 22.83 -9.96
C ALA A 352 7.41 23.45 -10.39
N LEU A 353 7.39 24.62 -11.03
CA LEU A 353 8.61 25.35 -11.42
C LEU A 353 9.42 25.89 -10.23
N LEU A 354 8.76 26.15 -9.10
CA LEU A 354 9.43 26.60 -7.87
C LEU A 354 10.09 25.45 -7.09
N LEU A 355 9.66 24.20 -7.29
CA LEU A 355 10.17 23.06 -6.52
C LEU A 355 11.72 22.94 -6.57
N PRO A 356 12.40 23.01 -7.72
CA PRO A 356 13.86 22.89 -7.76
C PRO A 356 14.57 23.93 -6.88
N HIS A 357 14.04 25.15 -6.81
CA HIS A 357 14.61 26.23 -5.99
C HIS A 357 14.48 25.93 -4.49
N TYR A 358 13.34 25.38 -4.05
CA TYR A 358 13.17 24.94 -2.67
C TYR A 358 14.07 23.75 -2.33
N LEU A 359 14.20 22.78 -3.23
CA LEU A 359 15.10 21.63 -3.02
C LEU A 359 16.54 22.11 -2.89
N GLU A 360 17.00 23.00 -3.76
CA GLU A 360 18.35 23.56 -3.67
C GLU A 360 18.55 24.34 -2.36
N SER A 361 17.58 25.16 -1.96
CA SER A 361 17.65 25.85 -0.67
C SER A 361 17.73 24.88 0.51
N LEU A 362 17.06 23.72 0.46
CA LEU A 362 17.12 22.70 1.51
C LEU A 362 18.42 21.91 1.46
N ARG A 363 19.06 21.79 0.29
CA ARG A 363 20.39 21.19 0.13
C ARG A 363 21.50 22.07 0.70
N CYS A 364 21.38 23.39 0.55
CA CYS A 364 22.39 24.33 1.02
C CYS A 364 22.21 24.75 2.49
N ARG A 365 20.99 24.64 3.05
CA ARG A 365 20.76 24.94 4.48
C ARG A 365 21.35 23.82 5.34
N GLY A 366 22.14 24.20 6.35
CA GLY A 366 22.54 23.31 7.44
C GLY A 366 21.32 22.75 8.18
N PRO A 367 21.53 21.82 9.13
CA PRO A 367 20.45 21.03 9.74
C PRO A 367 19.26 21.87 10.19
N VAL A 368 18.08 21.54 9.68
CA VAL A 368 16.83 22.21 10.02
C VAL A 368 16.35 21.69 11.38
N TYR A 369 16.73 22.38 12.45
CA TYR A 369 16.22 22.12 13.80
C TYR A 369 14.84 22.77 13.98
N GLY A 370 13.76 21.97 13.98
CA GLY A 370 12.42 22.45 14.35
C GLY A 370 11.30 21.44 14.02
N PRO A 371 10.23 21.38 14.85
CA PRO A 371 9.15 20.38 14.78
C PRO A 371 8.25 20.45 13.52
#